data_AF-A0A1Z2SDP8-F1
#
_entry.id   AF-A0A1Z2SDP8-F1
#
_cell.length_a   1.000
_cell.length_b   1.000
_cell.length_c   1.000
_cell.angle_alpha   90.00
_cell.angle_beta   90.00
_cell.angle_gamma   90.00
#
_symmetry.space_group_name_H-M   'P 1'
#
loop_
_entity.id
_entity.type
_entity.pdbx_description
1 polymer ?
#
loop_
_entity_poly.entity_id
_entity_poly.type
_entity_poly.pdbx_seq_one_letter_code
_entity_poly.pdbx_strand_id
1 'polypeptide(L)'
;MINLEEFVHSIHVATASAGEALIQKNLDLLERFFEPADDDDEDITHMAEIGRSDAKVEGKTLKRGEKKEPPSDDAPKLFMHGEYGGEIPILKPKMVAMQYPTVTRNGPGIQTVNVPLITLIPLSQVELREMSFSTELELSVNGDALQVSFPKRTLKAKEMAEEGAKQGHGGKAKLEVKIAAMETPDGLKYIVDGYERALRAQVPG
;
A
#
# COMPACT_ATOMS: atom_id res chain seq x y z
N MET A 1 -1.05 -32.06 -16.70
CA MET A 1 -0.53 -30.99 -17.57
C MET A 1 -1.46 -29.80 -17.38
N ILE A 2 -0.89 -28.59 -17.32
CA ILE A 2 -1.62 -27.35 -17.02
C ILE A 2 -1.77 -26.59 -18.35
N ASN A 3 -2.87 -25.88 -18.57
CA ASN A 3 -2.97 -24.98 -19.72
C ASN A 3 -2.02 -23.79 -19.52
N LEU A 4 -1.19 -23.45 -20.52
CA LEU A 4 -0.25 -22.34 -20.40
C LEU A 4 -0.95 -21.00 -20.12
N GLU A 5 -2.09 -20.74 -20.75
CA GLU A 5 -2.84 -19.49 -20.56
C GLU A 5 -3.36 -19.36 -19.12
N GLU A 6 -3.93 -20.44 -18.59
CA GLU A 6 -4.42 -20.50 -17.21
C GLU A 6 -3.26 -20.35 -16.21
N PHE A 7 -2.10 -20.92 -16.53
CA PHE A 7 -0.89 -20.78 -15.72
C PHE A 7 -0.39 -19.33 -15.68
N VAL A 8 -0.26 -18.67 -16.84
CA VAL A 8 0.18 -17.26 -16.92
C VAL A 8 -0.83 -16.35 -16.24
N HIS A 9 -2.14 -16.59 -16.46
CA HIS A 9 -3.20 -15.84 -15.79
C HIS A 9 -3.12 -15.96 -14.27
N SER A 10 -2.88 -17.17 -13.76
CA SER A 10 -2.70 -17.40 -12.32
C SER A 10 -1.51 -16.63 -11.74
N ILE A 11 -0.39 -16.54 -12.46
CA ILE A 11 0.76 -15.73 -12.06
C ILE A 11 0.34 -14.25 -11.97
N HIS A 12 -0.32 -13.71 -12.99
CA HIS A 12 -0.78 -12.32 -12.99
C HIS A 12 -1.71 -12.01 -11.81
N VAL A 13 -2.70 -12.87 -11.56
CA VAL A 13 -3.63 -12.70 -10.43
C VAL A 13 -2.90 -12.74 -9.09
N ALA A 14 -1.96 -13.66 -8.92
CA ALA A 14 -1.15 -13.75 -7.70
C ALA A 14 -0.29 -12.48 -7.50
N THR A 15 0.31 -11.95 -8.57
CA THR A 15 1.10 -10.72 -8.50
C THR A 15 0.25 -9.50 -8.15
N ALA A 16 -0.93 -9.36 -8.75
CA ALA A 16 -1.87 -8.29 -8.42
C ALA A 16 -2.31 -8.37 -6.95
N SER A 17 -2.68 -9.55 -6.48
CA SER A 17 -3.07 -9.78 -5.08
C SER A 17 -1.93 -9.47 -4.10
N ALA A 18 -0.68 -9.81 -4.43
CA ALA A 18 0.48 -9.44 -3.63
C ALA A 18 0.68 -7.92 -3.58
N GLY A 19 0.46 -7.22 -4.70
CA GLY A 19 0.49 -5.75 -4.75
C GLY A 19 -0.59 -5.12 -3.88
N GLU A 20 -1.83 -5.63 -3.93
CA GLU A 20 -2.93 -5.14 -3.08
C GLU A 20 -2.65 -5.36 -1.60
N ALA A 21 -2.15 -6.54 -1.21
CA ALA A 21 -1.80 -6.82 0.18
C ALA A 21 -0.71 -5.88 0.70
N LEU A 22 0.23 -5.49 -0.17
CA LEU A 22 1.27 -4.53 0.14
C LEU A 22 0.73 -3.12 0.33
N ILE A 23 -0.16 -2.68 -0.57
CA ILE A 23 -0.86 -1.40 -0.45
C ILE A 23 -1.63 -1.35 0.86
N GLN A 24 -2.36 -2.41 1.21
CA GLN A 24 -3.09 -2.49 2.47
C GLN A 24 -2.16 -2.32 3.67
N LYS A 25 -1.00 -3.00 3.67
CA LYS A 25 0.00 -2.85 4.74
C LYS A 25 0.59 -1.43 4.83
N ASN A 26 0.74 -0.76 3.70
CA ASN A 26 1.16 0.63 3.67
C ASN A 26 0.06 1.58 4.18
N LEU A 27 -1.23 1.28 3.94
CA LEU A 27 -2.35 2.03 4.51
C LEU A 27 -2.48 1.83 6.02
N ASP A 28 -2.20 0.63 6.54
CA ASP A 28 -2.16 0.35 7.98
C ASP A 28 -1.16 1.29 8.72
N LEU A 29 -0.17 1.87 8.02
CA LEU A 29 0.73 2.87 8.60
C LEU A 29 -0.02 4.14 9.02
N LEU A 30 -1.07 4.54 8.30
CA LEU A 30 -1.85 5.72 8.65
C LEU A 30 -2.52 5.54 10.01
N GLU A 31 -3.08 4.37 10.30
CA GLU A 31 -3.71 4.08 11.60
C GLU A 31 -2.69 4.11 12.75
N ARG A 32 -1.44 3.74 12.48
CA ARG A 32 -0.37 3.79 13.47
C ARG A 32 -0.01 5.23 13.85
N PHE A 33 0.05 6.13 12.87
CA PHE A 33 0.59 7.47 13.05
C PHE A 33 -0.43 8.60 13.13
N PHE A 34 -1.68 8.33 12.78
CA PHE A 34 -2.76 9.29 12.79
C PHE A 34 -3.90 8.80 13.67
N GLU A 35 -4.71 9.74 14.13
CA GLU A 35 -5.92 9.52 14.89
C GLU A 35 -7.03 10.46 14.38
N PRO A 36 -8.31 10.13 14.59
CA PRO A 36 -9.40 11.04 14.25
C PRO A 36 -9.19 12.40 14.92
N ALA A 37 -9.39 13.47 14.16
CA ALA A 37 -9.52 14.80 14.76
C ALA A 37 -10.82 14.84 15.57
N ASP A 38 -10.80 15.54 16.69
CA ASP A 38 -12.01 15.77 17.47
C ASP A 38 -12.88 16.79 16.72
N ASP A 39 -14.20 16.58 16.67
CA ASP A 39 -15.12 17.47 15.94
C ASP A 39 -15.10 18.92 16.48
N ASP A 40 -14.58 19.11 17.70
CA ASP A 40 -14.45 20.39 18.39
C ASP A 40 -13.11 21.12 18.09
N ASP A 41 -12.18 20.54 17.33
CA ASP A 41 -10.95 21.22 16.89
C ASP A 41 -11.28 22.21 15.76
N GLU A 42 -11.78 23.41 16.12
CA GLU A 42 -12.23 24.45 15.17
C GLU A 42 -11.20 24.76 14.07
N ASP A 43 -9.91 24.76 14.40
CA ASP A 43 -8.81 25.02 13.47
C ASP A 43 -8.69 23.92 12.38
N ILE A 44 -8.91 22.66 12.76
CA ILE A 44 -8.82 21.50 11.85
C ILE A 44 -10.08 21.44 10.97
N THR A 45 -11.24 21.67 11.57
CA THR A 45 -12.52 21.71 10.87
C THR A 45 -12.53 22.82 9.80
N HIS A 46 -12.03 24.02 10.13
CA HIS A 46 -11.94 25.13 9.19
C HIS A 46 -10.96 24.84 8.03
N MET A 47 -9.82 24.20 8.29
CA MET A 47 -8.86 23.78 7.24
C MET A 47 -9.46 22.71 6.30
N ALA A 48 -10.20 21.75 6.85
CA ALA A 48 -10.88 20.73 6.07
C ALA A 48 -12.01 21.31 5.19
N GLU A 49 -12.75 22.30 5.69
CA GLU A 49 -13.77 23.02 4.91
C GLU A 49 -13.17 23.81 3.76
N ILE A 50 -12.01 24.47 3.95
CA ILE A 50 -11.29 25.16 2.88
C ILE A 50 -10.88 24.18 1.79
N GLY A 51 -10.23 23.06 2.14
CA GLY A 51 -9.82 22.04 1.15
C GLY A 51 -10.99 21.40 0.41
N ARG A 52 -12.12 21.19 1.09
CA ARG A 52 -13.38 20.71 0.47
C ARG A 52 -14.00 21.76 -0.46
N SER A 53 -13.85 23.04 -0.18
CA SER A 53 -14.39 24.13 -1.01
C SER A 53 -13.65 24.26 -2.34
N ASP A 54 -12.33 24.04 -2.35
CA ASP A 54 -11.52 23.99 -3.58
C ASP A 54 -11.88 22.77 -4.45
N ALA A 55 -12.16 21.61 -3.84
CA ALA A 55 -12.65 20.42 -4.55
C ALA A 55 -14.09 20.58 -5.10
N LYS A 56 -14.90 21.47 -4.50
CA LYS A 56 -16.30 21.70 -4.90
C LYS A 56 -16.46 22.58 -6.13
N VAL A 57 -15.39 23.21 -6.63
CA VAL A 57 -15.41 23.98 -7.88
C VAL A 57 -15.60 23.07 -9.10
N GLU A 58 -15.39 21.75 -8.98
CA GLU A 58 -15.64 20.78 -10.08
C GLU A 58 -16.82 19.80 -9.84
N GLY A 59 -17.54 19.86 -8.72
CA GLY A 59 -18.55 18.85 -8.36
C GLY A 59 -19.89 19.44 -7.89
N LYS A 60 -20.93 19.31 -8.71
CA LYS A 60 -22.32 19.70 -8.41
C LYS A 60 -22.82 19.14 -7.07
N THR A 61 -23.51 20.02 -6.35
CA THR A 61 -24.15 19.90 -5.04
C THR A 61 -25.19 18.78 -4.90
N LEU A 62 -25.17 18.10 -3.75
CA LEU A 62 -26.36 17.53 -3.10
C LEU A 62 -26.30 17.77 -1.58
N LYS A 63 -27.37 18.33 -1.00
CA LYS A 63 -27.60 18.49 0.44
C LYS A 63 -28.39 17.28 0.97
N ARG A 64 -28.08 16.79 2.18
CA ARG A 64 -29.09 16.39 3.18
C ARG A 64 -28.44 16.08 4.53
N GLY A 65 -29.03 16.61 5.60
CA GLY A 65 -28.65 16.25 6.96
C GLY A 65 -29.36 14.99 7.46
N GLU A 66 -28.88 14.47 8.59
CA GLU A 66 -29.65 14.05 9.77
C GLU A 66 -28.69 13.46 10.82
N LYS A 67 -28.96 13.76 12.09
CA LYS A 67 -28.22 13.31 13.29
C LYS A 67 -28.19 11.78 13.37
N LYS A 68 -27.05 11.19 13.76
CA LYS A 68 -27.00 9.84 14.34
C LYS A 68 -26.07 9.79 15.56
N GLU A 69 -26.54 9.07 16.57
CA GLU A 69 -25.96 8.83 17.90
C GLU A 69 -24.57 8.18 17.86
N PRO A 70 -23.73 8.33 18.90
CA PRO A 70 -22.36 7.84 18.88
C PRO A 70 -22.30 6.31 18.99
N PRO A 71 -21.47 5.62 18.18
CA PRO A 71 -21.25 4.19 18.33
C PRO A 71 -20.22 3.90 19.43
N SER A 72 -20.47 2.82 20.18
CA SER A 72 -19.70 2.29 21.31
C SER A 72 -18.21 2.00 21.05
N ASP A 73 -17.39 2.11 22.10
CA ASP A 73 -15.91 2.10 22.13
C ASP A 73 -15.17 0.81 21.70
N ASP A 74 -15.85 -0.31 21.43
CA ASP A 74 -15.17 -1.62 21.33
C ASP A 74 -15.12 -2.26 19.93
N ALA A 75 -15.23 -1.49 18.84
CA ALA A 75 -15.04 -2.01 17.48
C ALA A 75 -13.72 -1.52 16.85
N PRO A 76 -12.90 -2.40 16.24
CA PRO A 76 -11.78 -1.95 15.42
C PRO A 76 -12.34 -1.15 14.25
N LYS A 77 -12.15 0.17 14.29
CA LYS A 77 -12.57 1.08 13.22
C LYS A 77 -11.68 0.80 12.00
N LEU A 78 -12.19 -0.02 11.10
CA LEU A 78 -11.66 -0.23 9.76
C LEU A 78 -11.81 1.11 9.01
N PHE A 79 -10.80 1.98 9.04
CA PHE A 79 -10.92 3.37 8.57
C PHE A 79 -11.07 3.50 7.04
N MET A 80 -10.99 2.40 6.28
CA MET A 80 -10.84 2.42 4.82
C MET A 80 -11.61 1.31 4.09
N HIS A 81 -12.74 0.83 4.60
CA HIS A 81 -13.67 0.06 3.75
C HIS A 81 -14.73 0.99 3.18
N GLY A 82 -14.62 1.25 1.87
CA GLY A 82 -15.44 2.20 1.12
C GLY A 82 -16.93 1.82 1.05
N GLU A 83 -17.67 2.16 2.10
CA GLU A 83 -19.08 2.51 1.93
C GLU A 83 -19.14 3.90 1.30
N TYR A 84 -19.35 3.93 -0.02
CA TYR A 84 -19.61 5.15 -0.79
C TYR A 84 -20.82 5.89 -0.19
N GLY A 85 -20.57 6.91 0.63
CA GLY A 85 -21.60 7.76 1.22
C GLY A 85 -21.27 8.39 2.58
N GLY A 86 -20.23 7.92 3.29
CA GLY A 86 -19.77 8.52 4.54
C GLY A 86 -18.90 9.76 4.35
N GLU A 87 -18.94 10.70 5.29
CA GLU A 87 -17.98 11.81 5.34
C GLU A 87 -16.56 11.26 5.51
N ILE A 88 -15.60 11.73 4.71
CA ILE A 88 -14.19 11.36 4.85
C ILE A 88 -13.72 11.89 6.22
N PRO A 89 -13.29 11.00 7.15
CA PRO A 89 -12.87 11.41 8.48
C PRO A 89 -11.62 12.27 8.38
N ILE A 90 -11.60 13.37 9.13
CA ILE A 90 -10.40 14.20 9.25
C ILE A 90 -9.47 13.53 10.25
N LEU A 91 -8.20 13.38 9.87
CA LEU A 91 -7.17 12.75 10.69
C LEU A 91 -6.13 13.76 11.12
N LYS A 92 -5.73 13.72 12.39
CA LYS A 92 -4.59 14.47 12.95
C LYS A 92 -3.42 13.53 13.25
N PRO A 93 -2.16 13.99 13.13
CA PRO A 93 -1.02 13.15 13.46
C PRO A 93 -0.93 12.97 14.98
N LYS A 94 -0.56 11.77 15.42
CA LYS A 94 -0.23 11.52 16.83
C LYS A 94 1.03 12.30 17.18
N MET A 95 1.00 13.03 18.29
CA MET A 95 2.08 13.93 18.70
C MET A 95 2.87 13.36 19.89
N VAL A 96 4.14 13.72 20.00
CA VAL A 96 4.99 13.48 21.17
C VAL A 96 5.64 14.77 21.65
N ALA A 97 5.71 14.99 22.95
CA ALA A 97 6.37 16.15 23.53
C ALA A 97 7.88 15.86 23.68
N MET A 98 8.72 16.70 23.06
CA MET A 98 10.17 16.58 23.10
C MET A 98 10.81 17.84 23.67
N GLN A 99 11.85 17.66 24.49
CA GLN A 99 12.60 18.76 25.10
C GLN A 99 13.87 19.06 24.30
N TYR A 100 13.97 20.28 23.79
CA TYR A 100 15.12 20.78 23.04
C TYR A 100 15.93 21.77 23.88
N PRO A 101 17.27 21.68 23.89
CA PRO A 101 18.11 22.70 24.49
C PRO A 101 18.11 23.96 23.62
N THR A 102 17.99 25.12 24.25
CA THR A 102 17.96 26.41 23.55
C THR A 102 18.85 27.42 24.27
N VAL A 103 19.42 28.39 23.55
CA VAL A 103 20.18 29.47 24.19
C VAL A 103 19.22 30.62 24.46
N THR A 104 18.93 30.86 25.74
CA THR A 104 18.10 31.98 26.17
C THR A 104 18.97 33.14 26.66
N ARG A 105 18.36 34.30 26.92
CA ARG A 105 19.06 35.48 27.50
C ARG A 105 19.70 35.19 28.86
N ASN A 106 19.23 34.15 29.57
CA ASN A 106 19.71 33.76 30.89
C ASN A 106 20.65 32.54 30.86
N GLY A 107 21.11 32.13 29.67
CA GLY A 107 21.93 30.93 29.46
C GLY A 107 21.15 29.77 28.84
N PRO A 108 21.69 28.54 28.89
CA PRO A 108 21.03 27.35 28.36
C PRO A 108 19.67 27.13 29.02
N GLY A 109 18.62 27.03 28.22
CA GLY A 109 17.26 26.71 28.63
C GLY A 109 16.75 25.46 27.92
N ILE A 110 15.55 25.02 28.32
CA ILE A 110 14.85 23.89 27.70
C ILE A 110 13.53 24.41 27.14
N GLN A 111 13.25 24.09 25.88
CA GLN A 111 11.96 24.32 25.24
C GLN A 111 11.28 22.98 24.96
N THR A 112 9.99 22.87 25.28
CA THR A 112 9.19 21.71 24.88
C THR A 112 8.56 21.97 23.52
N VAL A 113 8.68 21.03 22.60
CA VAL A 113 8.16 21.07 21.24
C VAL A 113 7.27 19.84 21.02
N ASN A 114 6.10 20.03 20.42
CA ASN A 114 5.22 18.93 20.05
C ASN A 114 5.59 18.44 18.66
N VAL A 115 5.99 17.18 18.56
CA VAL A 115 6.54 16.58 17.35
C VAL A 115 5.59 15.48 16.85
N PRO A 116 5.08 15.55 15.59
CA PRO A 116 4.38 14.44 14.97
C PRO A 116 5.22 13.16 15.00
N LEU A 117 4.65 12.06 15.49
CA LEU A 117 5.35 10.78 15.60
C LEU A 117 5.85 10.28 14.23
N ILE A 118 5.10 10.58 13.17
CA ILE A 118 5.43 10.20 11.79
C ILE A 118 6.78 10.74 11.32
N THR A 119 7.23 11.91 11.81
CA THR A 119 8.50 12.52 11.39
C THR A 119 9.71 11.95 12.13
N LEU A 120 9.49 11.14 13.17
CA LEU A 120 10.57 10.54 13.96
C LEU A 120 10.95 9.14 13.48
N ILE A 121 10.14 8.54 12.60
CA ILE A 121 10.33 7.16 12.16
C ILE A 121 10.73 7.15 10.69
N PRO A 122 11.83 6.47 10.32
CA PRO A 122 12.14 6.25 8.92
C PRO A 122 11.03 5.41 8.29
N LEU A 123 10.27 6.03 7.39
CA LEU A 123 9.24 5.35 6.63
C LEU A 123 9.88 4.60 5.46
N SER A 124 10.17 3.33 5.70
CA SER A 124 10.45 2.39 4.62
C SER A 124 9.11 1.89 4.08
N GLN A 125 8.60 2.50 3.02
CA GLN A 125 7.51 1.91 2.27
C GLN A 125 8.03 0.65 1.59
N VAL A 126 7.34 -0.47 1.79
CA VAL A 126 7.67 -1.69 1.07
C VAL A 126 6.97 -1.61 -0.28
N GLU A 127 7.73 -1.84 -1.34
CA GLU A 127 7.27 -1.75 -2.72
C GLU A 127 7.59 -3.05 -3.44
N LEU A 128 6.61 -3.58 -4.19
CA LEU A 128 6.92 -4.53 -5.24
C LEU A 128 7.55 -3.71 -6.36
N ARG A 129 8.75 -4.06 -6.83
CA ARG A 129 9.40 -3.38 -7.97
C ARG A 129 9.29 -4.22 -9.23
N GLU A 130 9.73 -5.46 -9.13
CA GLU A 130 9.70 -6.42 -10.22
C GLU A 130 9.51 -7.82 -9.64
N MET A 131 8.65 -8.61 -10.28
CA MET A 131 8.57 -10.04 -10.09
C MET A 131 9.13 -10.74 -11.33
N SER A 132 10.23 -11.46 -11.13
CA SER A 132 10.89 -12.26 -12.16
C SER A 132 10.66 -13.75 -11.87
N PHE A 133 9.90 -14.42 -12.72
CA PHE A 133 9.65 -15.86 -12.65
C PHE A 133 10.35 -16.55 -13.82
N SER A 134 11.21 -17.54 -13.54
CA SER A 134 11.87 -18.34 -14.58
C SER A 134 11.76 -19.83 -14.28
N THR A 135 11.33 -20.62 -15.26
CA THR A 135 11.20 -22.06 -15.11
C THR A 135 11.38 -22.79 -16.44
N GLU A 136 11.77 -24.06 -16.35
CA GLU A 136 11.83 -24.98 -17.49
C GLU A 136 10.54 -25.79 -17.53
N LEU A 137 9.89 -25.82 -18.69
CA LEU A 137 8.64 -26.53 -18.94
C LEU A 137 8.80 -27.50 -20.09
N GLU A 138 8.10 -28.62 -19.98
CA GLU A 138 7.84 -29.52 -21.10
C GLU A 138 6.52 -29.11 -21.73
N LEU A 139 6.54 -28.82 -23.03
CA LEU A 139 5.37 -28.42 -23.81
C LEU A 139 4.79 -29.64 -24.51
N SER A 140 3.46 -29.77 -24.49
CA SER A 140 2.72 -30.69 -25.35
C SER A 140 1.53 -29.98 -25.97
N VAL A 141 1.15 -30.39 -27.18
CA VAL A 141 -0.04 -29.87 -27.87
C VAL A 141 -1.16 -30.88 -27.69
N ASN A 142 -2.31 -30.43 -27.20
CA ASN A 142 -3.51 -31.26 -27.05
C ASN A 142 -4.71 -30.54 -27.66
N GLY A 143 -5.08 -30.93 -28.89
CA GLY A 143 -6.02 -30.17 -29.71
C GLY A 143 -5.46 -28.79 -30.05
N ASP A 144 -6.25 -27.74 -29.80
CA ASP A 144 -5.85 -26.34 -29.99
C ASP A 144 -5.20 -25.72 -28.73
N ALA A 145 -5.07 -26.46 -27.63
CA ALA A 145 -4.54 -25.95 -26.37
C ALA A 145 -3.07 -26.34 -26.16
N LEU A 146 -2.26 -25.37 -25.74
CA LEU A 146 -0.88 -25.60 -25.32
C LEU A 146 -0.85 -26.05 -23.86
N GLN A 147 -0.37 -27.27 -23.65
CA GLN A 147 -0.25 -27.88 -22.34
C GLN A 147 1.20 -27.84 -21.86
N VAL A 148 1.40 -27.53 -20.58
CA VAL A 148 2.71 -27.46 -19.94
C VAL A 148 2.80 -28.43 -18.76
N SER A 149 3.99 -28.96 -18.52
CA SER A 149 4.32 -29.70 -17.30
C SER A 149 5.70 -29.34 -16.78
N PHE A 150 5.81 -29.34 -15.44
CA PHE A 150 7.10 -29.23 -14.78
C PHE A 150 7.89 -30.54 -14.96
N PRO A 151 9.19 -30.48 -15.29
CA PRO A 151 10.02 -31.66 -15.44
C PRO A 151 10.10 -32.42 -14.12
N LYS A 152 9.65 -33.68 -14.12
CA LYS A 152 9.66 -34.54 -12.93
C LYS A 152 11.09 -35.06 -12.69
N ARG A 153 11.70 -34.69 -11.55
CA ARG A 153 13.04 -35.15 -11.14
C ARG A 153 13.04 -36.55 -10.49
N THR A 154 12.41 -37.55 -11.11
CA THR A 154 12.50 -38.96 -10.65
C THR A 154 13.11 -39.85 -11.72
N LEU A 155 13.94 -40.82 -11.32
CA LEU A 155 14.62 -41.76 -12.24
C LEU A 155 13.63 -42.48 -13.17
N LYS A 156 12.45 -42.86 -12.65
CA LYS A 156 11.36 -43.46 -13.44
C LYS A 156 10.67 -42.48 -14.42
N ALA A 157 10.66 -41.18 -14.11
CA ALA A 157 10.10 -40.18 -15.02
C ALA A 157 11.05 -39.83 -16.18
N LYS A 158 12.36 -40.00 -15.99
CA LYS A 158 13.34 -39.92 -17.10
C LYS A 158 13.11 -41.02 -18.14
N GLU A 159 12.89 -42.24 -17.69
CA GLU A 159 12.61 -43.38 -18.59
C GLU A 159 11.28 -43.22 -19.34
N MET A 160 10.22 -42.74 -18.66
CA MET A 160 8.92 -42.44 -19.30
C MET A 160 8.97 -41.23 -20.24
N ALA A 161 9.79 -40.22 -19.96
CA ALA A 161 9.98 -39.07 -20.85
C ALA A 161 10.75 -39.44 -22.12
N GLU A 162 11.67 -40.42 -22.05
CA GLU A 162 12.39 -40.95 -23.21
C GLU A 162 11.51 -41.85 -24.11
N GLU A 163 10.53 -42.56 -23.55
CA GLU A 163 9.51 -43.28 -24.35
C GLU A 163 8.49 -42.32 -24.98
N GLY A 164 8.06 -41.29 -24.25
CA GLY A 164 7.17 -40.24 -24.77
C GLY A 164 7.83 -39.37 -25.86
N ALA A 165 9.16 -39.21 -25.83
CA ALA A 165 9.90 -38.44 -26.84
C ALA A 165 9.93 -39.09 -28.24
N LYS A 166 9.56 -40.38 -28.36
CA LYS A 166 9.45 -41.09 -29.64
C LYS A 166 8.09 -40.91 -30.33
N GLN A 167 7.09 -40.40 -29.62
CA GLN A 167 5.83 -39.91 -30.18
C GLN A 167 5.92 -38.38 -30.23
N GLY A 168 6.00 -37.83 -31.43
CA GLY A 168 6.42 -36.45 -31.66
C GLY A 168 5.71 -35.38 -30.83
N HIS A 169 6.43 -34.26 -30.67
CA HIS A 169 5.98 -32.92 -30.28
C HIS A 169 6.02 -32.52 -28.79
N GLY A 170 7.01 -33.03 -28.04
CA GLY A 170 7.34 -32.56 -26.68
C GLY A 170 8.59 -31.68 -26.62
N GLY A 171 8.48 -30.36 -26.79
CA GLY A 171 9.64 -29.45 -26.72
C GLY A 171 9.98 -29.03 -25.29
N LYS A 172 11.26 -28.98 -24.92
CA LYS A 172 11.70 -28.30 -23.68
C LYS A 172 11.73 -26.79 -23.95
N ALA A 173 11.03 -26.02 -23.13
CA ALA A 173 11.01 -24.57 -23.23
C ALA A 173 11.40 -23.92 -21.89
N LYS A 174 12.11 -22.80 -21.98
CA LYS A 174 12.35 -21.92 -20.85
C LYS A 174 11.29 -20.81 -20.89
N LEU A 175 10.49 -20.70 -19.84
CA LEU A 175 9.55 -19.60 -19.66
C LEU A 175 10.17 -18.58 -18.69
N GLU A 176 10.14 -17.32 -19.09
CA GLU A 176 10.53 -16.19 -18.25
C GLU A 176 9.40 -15.16 -18.27
N VAL A 177 8.89 -14.81 -17.10
CA VAL A 177 7.82 -13.83 -16.92
C VAL A 177 8.38 -12.74 -16.02
N LYS A 178 8.42 -11.51 -16.56
CA LYS A 178 8.79 -10.31 -15.81
C LYS A 178 7.57 -9.41 -15.67
N ILE A 179 7.16 -9.16 -14.44
CA ILE A 179 6.05 -8.28 -14.13
C ILE A 179 6.65 -7.09 -13.37
N ALA A 180 6.68 -5.93 -14.01
CA ALA A 180 7.01 -4.68 -13.35
C ALA A 180 5.79 -4.21 -12.55
N ALA A 181 6.02 -3.77 -11.32
CA ALA A 181 4.97 -3.20 -10.51
C ALA A 181 4.69 -1.73 -10.89
N MET A 182 3.53 -1.23 -10.48
CA MET A 182 3.16 0.17 -10.64
C MET A 182 3.99 1.06 -9.71
N GLU A 183 4.21 2.30 -10.15
CA GLU A 183 4.90 3.32 -9.37
C GLU A 183 4.07 3.70 -8.13
N THR A 184 4.72 3.77 -6.97
CA THR A 184 4.06 4.12 -5.70
C THR A 184 3.80 5.62 -5.65
N PRO A 185 2.63 6.07 -5.16
CA PRO A 185 2.38 7.49 -5.02
C PRO A 185 3.21 8.11 -3.89
N ASP A 186 3.84 9.26 -4.18
CA ASP A 186 4.67 10.06 -3.26
C ASP A 186 3.87 10.73 -2.10
N GLY A 187 2.56 10.49 -1.98
CA GLY A 187 1.69 11.22 -1.06
C GLY A 187 2.17 11.19 0.40
N LEU A 188 2.58 10.02 0.90
CA LEU A 188 3.07 9.88 2.28
C LEU A 188 4.36 10.68 2.50
N LYS A 189 5.25 10.69 1.51
CA LYS A 189 6.48 11.48 1.54
C LYS A 189 6.17 12.97 1.62
N TYR A 190 5.22 13.47 0.81
CA TYR A 190 4.81 14.88 0.88
C TYR A 190 4.20 15.26 2.22
N ILE A 191 3.45 14.35 2.86
CA ILE A 191 2.91 14.57 4.20
C ILE A 191 4.04 14.70 5.23
N VAL A 192 5.02 13.80 5.20
CA VAL A 192 6.19 13.85 6.09
C VAL A 192 6.99 15.13 5.88
N ASP A 193 7.32 15.46 4.63
CA ASP A 193 8.09 16.65 4.28
C ASP A 193 7.38 17.94 4.76
N GLY A 194 6.05 17.98 4.68
CA GLY A 194 5.24 19.07 5.20
C GLY A 194 5.37 19.25 6.70
N TYR A 195 5.23 18.16 7.47
CA TYR A 195 5.39 18.19 8.93
C TYR A 195 6.83 18.49 9.35
N GLU A 196 7.83 17.91 8.70
CA GLU A 196 9.23 18.23 8.98
C GLU A 196 9.54 19.71 8.77
N ARG A 197 9.02 20.31 7.70
CA ARG A 197 9.19 21.74 7.44
C ARG A 197 8.57 22.59 8.56
N ALA A 198 7.37 22.24 9.01
CA ALA A 198 6.72 22.93 10.12
C ALA A 198 7.48 22.77 11.44
N LEU A 199 8.08 21.60 11.69
CA LEU A 199 8.88 21.35 12.89
C LEU A 199 10.20 22.13 12.90
N ARG A 200 10.89 22.22 11.76
CA ARG A 200 12.13 23.01 11.66
C ARG A 200 11.89 24.48 11.99
N ALA A 201 10.69 25.01 11.77
CA ALA A 201 10.33 26.36 12.18
C ALA A 201 10.13 26.52 13.70
N GLN A 202 9.86 25.42 14.42
CA GLN A 202 9.60 25.43 15.86
C GLN A 202 10.84 25.11 16.71
N VAL A 203 11.76 24.30 16.17
CA VAL A 203 13.02 23.95 16.84
C VAL A 203 14.06 25.03 16.58
N PRO A 204 14.66 25.65 17.61
CA PRO A 204 15.72 26.62 17.42
C PRO A 204 16.96 25.99 16.76
N GLY A 205 17.34 26.49 15.59
CA GLY A 205 18.50 26.00 14.82
C GLY A 205 18.63 26.70 13.48
#